data_AF-A0A2P4YRQ9-F1
#
_entry.id   AF-A0A2P4YRQ9-F1
#
_cell.length_a   1.000
_cell.length_b   1.000
_cell.length_c   1.000
_cell.angle_alpha   90.00
_cell.angle_beta   90.00
_cell.angle_gamma   90.00
#
_symmetry.space_group_name_H-M   'P 1'
#
loop_
_entity.id
_entity.type
_entity.pdbx_description
1 polymer ?
#
loop_
_entity_poly.entity_id
_entity_poly.type
_entity_poly.pdbx_seq_one_letter_code
_entity_poly.pdbx_strand_id
1 'polypeptide(L)'
;MAVGFAADFCDQWGTATTDDYIIYNNLWGESYATSGSQCTGLDSSSGSTVAWHTNWTWAGASSNVKSYANAALQFDAVQLSSISSIPTTLEYSLEYSGTIVADVSYDLFTSSTSDGDNEFEIMIWLAALGGAGPISSTGSAVATTTIADTEFSLYSGANGDTTVYSFVASDTVKSFSGDLMDFFTYLIDSESFSSSHLILLGCCQYWCFEWKCLDELGNDFDIDEGTCCERLFGQVGHRNHSIYCYDGPLEYKLLHFDRNNSTNMKVFFAAALTAAAVSVANAADFCDQWGQAKSGNYIIYNNLWGSSAATGGGKQCTGLDSGSGDSVSWHTTWSWQGGDKSVKSFSNAALEFDPVPLTEVKSIPSTMSYTVKYSGKVVADVAYDLFTSSTAKGEKEFEIMIWLAAIGGAGPISSTGKAIDTTTIAGTEWSVYSGPNGQMMVYSFVASKQVENFEGDLMEFFNYLTKSQNFKTSQYLIKVECGTEPFIGKDVTMKVSKYSAAVNTGSGGSTTPTQSGDSSSTGGQT
;
A
#
# COMPACT_ATOMS: atom_id res chain seq x y z
N MET A 1 9.28 0.92 -32.54
CA MET A 1 7.97 1.54 -32.88
C MET A 1 7.99 2.94 -32.28
N ALA A 2 7.64 3.97 -33.05
CA ALA A 2 7.54 5.32 -32.50
C ALA A 2 6.44 5.31 -31.44
N VAL A 3 6.80 5.60 -30.19
CA VAL A 3 5.85 5.76 -29.08
C VAL A 3 5.05 7.02 -29.41
N GLY A 4 3.74 6.88 -29.60
CA GLY A 4 2.87 8.03 -29.79
C GLY A 4 2.84 8.82 -28.48
N PHE A 5 3.31 10.07 -28.51
CA PHE A 5 3.26 10.97 -27.37
C PHE A 5 1.78 11.23 -27.00
N ALA A 6 1.45 11.09 -25.72
CA ALA A 6 0.10 11.39 -25.23
C ALA A 6 -0.20 12.87 -25.45
N ALA A 7 -1.44 13.19 -25.84
CA ALA A 7 -1.91 14.58 -25.80
C ALA A 7 -1.86 15.10 -24.36
N ASP A 8 -1.64 16.41 -24.18
CA ASP A 8 -1.66 17.06 -22.87
C ASP A 8 -2.90 16.64 -22.08
N PHE A 9 -2.69 16.32 -20.80
CA PHE A 9 -3.75 15.96 -19.86
C PHE A 9 -3.92 17.08 -18.85
N CYS A 10 -5.17 17.52 -18.71
CA CYS A 10 -5.54 18.69 -17.89
C CYS A 10 -6.42 18.32 -16.70
N ASP A 11 -6.76 17.04 -16.52
CA ASP A 11 -7.58 16.58 -15.40
C ASP A 11 -6.80 16.71 -14.08
N GLN A 12 -7.51 16.94 -12.97
CA GLN A 12 -6.96 17.18 -11.63
C GLN A 12 -5.93 16.12 -11.18
N TRP A 13 -6.12 14.88 -11.63
CA TRP A 13 -5.29 13.71 -11.31
C TRP A 13 -4.83 12.99 -12.58
N GLY A 14 -4.73 13.73 -13.69
CA GLY A 14 -4.26 13.18 -14.95
C GLY A 14 -2.84 12.66 -14.80
N THR A 15 -2.54 11.52 -15.44
CA THR A 15 -1.23 10.88 -15.39
C THR A 15 -0.78 10.37 -16.75
N ALA A 16 0.54 10.28 -16.93
CA ALA A 16 1.17 9.51 -17.98
C ALA A 16 2.24 8.59 -17.38
N THR A 17 2.06 7.29 -17.49
CA THR A 17 2.97 6.29 -16.94
C THR A 17 3.96 5.80 -17.99
N THR A 18 5.23 5.75 -17.60
CA THR A 18 6.34 5.14 -18.34
C THR A 18 6.88 3.95 -17.53
N ASP A 19 7.94 3.30 -18.00
CA ASP A 19 8.54 2.17 -17.28
C ASP A 19 9.09 2.61 -15.90
N ASP A 20 9.86 3.71 -15.87
CA ASP A 20 10.54 4.17 -14.66
C ASP A 20 9.85 5.35 -13.97
N TYR A 21 8.97 6.09 -14.67
CA TYR A 21 8.35 7.31 -14.14
C TYR A 21 6.83 7.36 -14.32
N ILE A 22 6.15 8.02 -13.38
CA ILE A 22 4.78 8.51 -13.55
C ILE A 22 4.82 10.04 -13.61
N ILE A 23 4.31 10.62 -14.69
CA ILE A 23 4.14 12.07 -14.83
C ILE A 23 2.74 12.44 -14.33
N TYR A 24 2.66 13.35 -13.36
CA TYR A 24 1.40 13.80 -12.76
C TYR A 24 1.04 15.22 -13.19
N ASN A 25 -0.25 15.44 -13.45
CA ASN A 25 -0.88 16.76 -13.49
C ASN A 25 -1.58 17.00 -12.16
N ASN A 26 -0.83 16.92 -11.06
CA ASN A 26 -1.39 16.94 -9.71
C ASN A 26 -1.90 18.35 -9.37
N LEU A 27 -3.21 18.54 -9.40
CA LEU A 27 -3.89 19.81 -9.11
C LEU A 27 -4.63 19.78 -7.77
N TRP A 28 -4.01 19.16 -6.76
CA TRP A 28 -4.57 19.02 -5.40
C TRP A 28 -5.08 20.32 -4.78
N GLY A 29 -4.45 21.45 -5.10
CA GLY A 29 -4.77 22.78 -4.57
C GLY A 29 -5.57 23.66 -5.53
N GLU A 30 -6.11 23.13 -6.64
CA GLU A 30 -6.75 23.95 -7.67
C GLU A 30 -7.96 24.74 -7.14
N SER A 31 -8.63 24.22 -6.13
CA SER A 31 -9.79 24.84 -5.50
C SER A 31 -9.47 26.17 -4.80
N TYR A 32 -8.20 26.41 -4.44
CA TYR A 32 -7.76 27.69 -3.92
C TYR A 32 -7.66 28.77 -5.01
N ALA A 33 -7.61 28.39 -6.30
CA ALA A 33 -7.49 29.35 -7.38
C ALA A 33 -8.82 30.09 -7.59
N THR A 34 -8.74 31.39 -7.85
CA THR A 34 -9.91 32.14 -8.32
C THR A 34 -10.18 31.87 -9.80
N SER A 35 -9.15 31.51 -10.55
CA SER A 35 -9.21 31.10 -11.95
C SER A 35 -7.88 30.48 -12.39
N GLY A 36 -7.89 29.80 -13.52
CA GLY A 36 -6.71 29.24 -14.15
C GLY A 36 -6.93 27.78 -14.51
N SER A 37 -5.93 27.20 -15.13
CA SER A 37 -5.87 25.78 -15.46
C SER A 37 -4.42 25.35 -15.54
N GLN A 38 -4.18 24.05 -15.49
CA GLN A 38 -2.90 23.45 -15.78
C GLN A 38 -3.08 22.20 -16.63
N CYS A 39 -2.18 22.04 -17.61
CA CYS A 39 -2.06 20.81 -18.39
C CYS A 39 -0.60 20.37 -18.41
N THR A 40 -0.38 19.06 -18.33
CA THR A 40 0.94 18.43 -18.34
C THR A 40 1.03 17.46 -19.52
N GLY A 41 2.23 17.33 -20.08
CA GLY A 41 2.49 16.44 -21.20
C GLY A 41 3.81 15.69 -21.03
N LEU A 42 3.85 14.45 -21.54
CA LEU A 42 5.05 13.63 -21.61
C LEU A 42 5.70 13.82 -23.00
N ASP A 43 6.90 14.41 -23.04
CA ASP A 43 7.62 14.72 -24.28
C ASP A 43 8.50 13.58 -24.77
N SER A 44 9.17 12.87 -23.87
CA SER A 44 9.93 11.65 -24.20
C SER A 44 10.29 10.84 -22.97
N SER A 45 10.53 9.54 -23.17
CA SER A 45 11.07 8.63 -22.17
C SER A 45 12.06 7.69 -22.83
N SER A 46 13.27 7.58 -22.26
CA SER A 46 14.32 6.72 -22.75
C SER A 46 15.25 6.29 -21.61
N GLY A 47 15.13 5.03 -21.20
CA GLY A 47 15.83 4.51 -20.02
C GLY A 47 15.53 5.36 -18.78
N SER A 48 16.56 5.66 -18.00
CA SER A 48 16.46 6.49 -16.79
C SER A 48 16.30 8.00 -17.07
N THR A 49 15.86 8.39 -18.26
CA THR A 49 15.68 9.79 -18.66
C THR A 49 14.25 10.03 -19.10
N VAL A 50 13.62 11.06 -18.55
CA VAL A 50 12.29 11.51 -18.93
C VAL A 50 12.30 13.01 -19.24
N ALA A 51 11.59 13.40 -20.29
CA ALA A 51 11.33 14.80 -20.61
C ALA A 51 9.81 15.02 -20.60
N TRP A 52 9.38 16.08 -19.95
CA TRP A 52 7.98 16.42 -19.77
C TRP A 52 7.86 17.94 -19.65
N HIS A 53 6.65 18.43 -19.86
CA HIS A 53 6.35 19.85 -19.74
C HIS A 53 5.04 20.04 -18.97
N THR A 54 4.87 21.23 -18.41
CA THR A 54 3.60 21.67 -17.84
C THR A 54 3.38 23.15 -18.14
N ASN A 55 2.12 23.49 -18.41
CA ASN A 55 1.69 24.85 -18.71
C ASN A 55 0.55 25.23 -17.78
N TRP A 56 0.63 26.37 -17.11
CA TRP A 56 -0.38 26.80 -16.15
C TRP A 56 -0.69 28.30 -16.21
N THR A 57 -1.88 28.65 -15.72
CA THR A 57 -2.40 30.03 -15.69
C THR A 57 -3.03 30.42 -14.36
N TRP A 58 -2.64 29.74 -13.28
CA TRP A 58 -3.23 29.94 -11.94
C TRP A 58 -3.25 31.39 -11.48
N ALA A 59 -4.36 31.78 -10.87
CA ALA A 59 -4.55 33.09 -10.24
C ALA A 59 -5.30 32.96 -8.91
N GLY A 60 -5.06 33.92 -8.01
CA GLY A 60 -5.72 33.99 -6.70
C GLY A 60 -5.00 33.19 -5.61
N ALA A 61 -5.27 33.55 -4.35
CA ALA A 61 -4.70 32.94 -3.14
C ALA A 61 -3.18 32.68 -3.24
N SER A 62 -2.40 33.76 -3.34
CA SER A 62 -0.95 33.72 -3.62
C SER A 62 -0.09 32.98 -2.58
N SER A 63 -0.65 32.68 -1.41
CA SER A 63 0.03 31.94 -0.33
C SER A 63 -0.33 30.45 -0.30
N ASN A 64 -1.19 29.98 -1.19
CA ASN A 64 -1.59 28.59 -1.27
C ASN A 64 -1.06 27.98 -2.56
N VAL A 65 -0.42 26.83 -2.47
CA VAL A 65 0.00 26.07 -3.66
C VAL A 65 -1.25 25.56 -4.39
N LYS A 66 -1.21 25.57 -5.73
CA LYS A 66 -2.36 25.16 -6.58
C LYS A 66 -2.16 23.80 -7.22
N SER A 67 -0.91 23.47 -7.52
CA SER A 67 -0.56 22.26 -8.24
C SER A 67 0.91 21.93 -8.00
N TYR A 68 1.25 20.67 -8.25
CA TYR A 68 2.63 20.18 -8.27
C TYR A 68 2.76 19.17 -9.40
N ALA A 69 2.85 19.65 -10.64
CA ALA A 69 3.17 18.74 -11.75
C ALA A 69 4.59 18.20 -11.56
N ASN A 70 4.74 16.89 -11.59
CA ASN A 70 6.02 16.25 -11.30
C ASN A 70 6.21 14.95 -12.07
N ALA A 71 7.48 14.57 -12.22
CA ALA A 71 7.89 13.24 -12.65
C ALA A 71 8.29 12.42 -11.42
N ALA A 72 7.47 11.45 -11.04
CA ALA A 72 7.77 10.56 -9.92
C ALA A 72 8.50 9.30 -10.40
N LEU A 73 9.67 9.02 -9.84
CA LEU A 73 10.38 7.76 -10.08
C LEU A 73 9.63 6.61 -9.39
N GLN A 74 9.44 5.49 -10.11
CA GLN A 74 8.82 4.28 -9.62
C GLN A 74 9.88 3.34 -9.02
N PHE A 75 9.80 3.10 -7.72
CA PHE A 75 10.66 2.16 -7.01
C PHE A 75 9.97 1.70 -5.73
N ASP A 76 10.29 0.49 -5.26
CA ASP A 76 9.88 0.02 -3.95
C ASP A 76 10.65 0.77 -2.86
N ALA A 77 10.05 1.00 -1.70
CA ALA A 77 10.70 1.69 -0.59
C ALA A 77 12.07 1.05 -0.26
N VAL A 78 13.12 1.87 -0.21
CA VAL A 78 14.50 1.41 0.04
C VAL A 78 15.00 2.02 1.34
N GLN A 79 15.63 1.21 2.20
CA GLN A 79 16.25 1.73 3.42
C GLN A 79 17.46 2.60 3.06
N LEU A 80 17.51 3.84 3.58
CA LEU A 80 18.59 4.80 3.31
C LEU A 80 19.98 4.24 3.61
N SER A 81 20.13 3.47 4.69
CA SER A 81 21.41 2.82 5.05
C SER A 81 21.92 1.82 4.01
N SER A 82 21.06 1.31 3.13
CA SER A 82 21.43 0.41 2.04
C SER A 82 21.80 1.14 0.74
N ILE A 83 21.56 2.45 0.68
CA ILE A 83 21.78 3.28 -0.49
C ILE A 83 23.15 3.94 -0.37
N SER A 84 24.02 3.66 -1.35
CA SER A 84 25.34 4.30 -1.42
C SER A 84 25.37 5.57 -2.25
N SER A 85 24.39 5.75 -3.16
CA SER A 85 24.33 6.86 -4.10
C SER A 85 22.94 6.98 -4.73
N ILE A 86 22.47 8.20 -4.93
CA ILE A 86 21.25 8.58 -5.66
C ILE A 86 21.63 9.66 -6.69
N PRO A 87 22.32 9.29 -7.78
CA PRO A 87 22.78 10.26 -8.77
C PRO A 87 21.59 10.85 -9.53
N THR A 88 21.58 12.16 -9.73
CA THR A 88 20.52 12.86 -10.46
C THR A 88 21.08 13.92 -11.40
N THR A 89 20.32 14.23 -12.44
CA THR A 89 20.55 15.40 -13.28
C THR A 89 19.20 15.99 -13.67
N LEU A 90 19.05 17.30 -13.50
CA LEU A 90 17.88 18.05 -13.92
C LEU A 90 18.31 19.29 -14.69
N GLU A 91 17.84 19.39 -15.93
CA GLU A 91 17.94 20.59 -16.75
C GLU A 91 16.54 21.08 -17.09
N TYR A 92 16.29 22.38 -16.89
CA TYR A 92 14.98 22.94 -17.19
C TYR A 92 15.06 24.37 -17.71
N SER A 93 14.05 24.73 -18.49
CA SER A 93 13.74 26.11 -18.88
C SER A 93 12.37 26.48 -18.34
N LEU A 94 12.20 27.74 -17.96
CA LEU A 94 10.90 28.26 -17.56
C LEU A 94 10.65 29.59 -18.27
N GLU A 95 9.56 29.65 -19.02
CA GLU A 95 9.10 30.85 -19.70
C GLU A 95 7.80 31.32 -19.07
N TYR A 96 7.71 32.62 -18.75
CA TYR A 96 6.51 33.20 -18.17
C TYR A 96 6.35 34.67 -18.55
N SER A 97 5.11 35.14 -18.51
CA SER A 97 4.76 36.55 -18.67
C SER A 97 3.99 37.05 -17.45
N GLY A 98 4.35 38.22 -16.93
CA GLY A 98 3.70 38.78 -15.74
C GLY A 98 4.33 38.28 -14.43
N THR A 99 3.50 38.17 -13.39
CA THR A 99 3.93 37.74 -12.05
C THR A 99 3.81 36.23 -11.90
N ILE A 100 4.80 35.61 -11.27
CA ILE A 100 4.84 34.19 -10.94
C ILE A 100 5.21 34.05 -9.46
N VAL A 101 4.65 33.06 -8.77
CA VAL A 101 5.12 32.59 -7.46
C VAL A 101 5.19 31.07 -7.57
N ALA A 102 6.40 30.52 -7.63
CA ALA A 102 6.62 29.10 -7.88
C ALA A 102 8.04 28.71 -7.45
N ASP A 103 8.24 27.43 -7.15
CA ASP A 103 9.54 26.82 -7.02
C ASP A 103 9.78 25.77 -8.13
N VAL A 104 11.03 25.34 -8.25
CA VAL A 104 11.41 24.13 -8.99
C VAL A 104 12.24 23.29 -8.05
N SER A 105 11.75 22.10 -7.71
CA SER A 105 12.30 21.31 -6.62
C SER A 105 12.31 19.81 -6.88
N TYR A 106 13.16 19.12 -6.14
CA TYR A 106 12.97 17.71 -5.82
C TYR A 106 12.17 17.62 -4.52
N ASP A 107 11.29 16.62 -4.46
CA ASP A 107 10.44 16.33 -3.31
C ASP A 107 10.61 14.86 -2.92
N LEU A 108 11.21 14.61 -1.77
CA LEU A 108 11.56 13.28 -1.28
C LEU A 108 10.90 13.03 0.06
N PHE A 109 10.22 11.90 0.21
CA PHE A 109 9.61 11.51 1.46
C PHE A 109 10.36 10.36 2.11
N THR A 110 10.42 10.36 3.43
CA THR A 110 10.94 9.22 4.18
C THR A 110 10.02 8.83 5.32
N SER A 111 10.07 7.55 5.66
CA SER A 111 9.35 6.98 6.79
C SER A 111 10.21 5.95 7.50
N SER A 112 9.94 5.69 8.77
CA SER A 112 10.59 4.63 9.52
C SER A 112 10.16 3.22 9.06
N THR A 113 9.10 3.12 8.26
CA THR A 113 8.57 1.85 7.71
C THR A 113 8.21 2.00 6.23
N SER A 114 8.17 0.89 5.48
CA SER A 114 7.88 0.89 4.03
C SER A 114 6.48 1.39 3.67
N ASP A 115 5.53 1.29 4.60
CA ASP A 115 4.11 1.57 4.41
C ASP A 115 3.60 2.64 5.42
N GLY A 116 4.52 3.32 6.10
CA GLY A 116 4.20 4.33 7.11
C GLY A 116 3.92 5.69 6.50
N ASP A 117 3.28 6.55 7.29
CA ASP A 117 3.11 7.95 6.92
C ASP A 117 4.48 8.62 6.70
N ASN A 118 4.47 9.68 5.91
CA ASN A 118 5.65 10.49 5.68
C ASN A 118 6.05 11.16 7.00
N GLU A 119 7.13 10.69 7.61
CA GLU A 119 7.68 11.30 8.82
C GLU A 119 8.52 12.53 8.48
N PHE A 120 9.23 12.45 7.36
CA PHE A 120 10.02 13.56 6.84
C PHE A 120 9.77 13.80 5.36
N GLU A 121 9.75 15.08 5.00
CA GLU A 121 9.76 15.59 3.63
C GLU A 121 11.06 16.38 3.43
N ILE A 122 11.83 16.01 2.43
CA ILE A 122 13.10 16.67 2.09
C ILE A 122 12.89 17.32 0.73
N MET A 123 12.75 18.64 0.76
CA MET A 123 12.58 19.47 -0.42
C MET A 123 13.92 20.10 -0.81
N ILE A 124 14.31 19.98 -2.08
CA ILE A 124 15.55 20.57 -2.60
C ILE A 124 15.17 21.55 -3.71
N TRP A 125 15.13 22.83 -3.38
CA TRP A 125 14.65 23.89 -4.26
C TRP A 125 15.82 24.45 -5.07
N LEU A 126 15.80 24.19 -6.38
CA LEU A 126 16.75 24.75 -7.36
C LEU A 126 16.37 26.17 -7.79
N ALA A 127 15.11 26.55 -7.63
CA ALA A 127 14.65 27.92 -7.82
C ALA A 127 13.53 28.26 -6.83
N ALA A 128 13.55 29.50 -6.34
CA ALA A 128 12.46 30.12 -5.61
C ALA A 128 12.08 31.43 -6.32
N LEU A 129 10.93 31.46 -6.98
CA LEU A 129 10.54 32.55 -7.89
C LEU A 129 9.44 33.40 -7.27
N GLY A 130 9.55 34.72 -7.46
CA GLY A 130 8.54 35.70 -7.10
C GLY A 130 8.11 35.70 -5.64
N GLY A 131 9.01 35.30 -4.74
CA GLY A 131 8.74 35.28 -3.30
C GLY A 131 8.17 33.97 -2.78
N ALA A 132 8.22 32.88 -3.56
CA ALA A 132 8.00 31.53 -3.03
C ALA A 132 8.95 31.27 -1.86
N GLY A 133 8.43 30.71 -0.78
CA GLY A 133 9.20 30.45 0.44
C GLY A 133 8.89 29.05 0.98
N PRO A 134 9.90 28.36 1.56
CA PRO A 134 9.72 27.03 2.13
C PRO A 134 8.91 27.08 3.43
N ILE A 135 8.44 25.91 3.85
CA ILE A 135 7.90 25.73 5.21
C ILE A 135 9.03 25.97 6.21
N SER A 136 8.77 26.85 7.19
CA SER A 136 9.75 27.20 8.21
C SER A 136 9.06 27.59 9.51
N SER A 137 9.42 26.94 10.62
CA SER A 137 8.89 27.28 11.94
C SER A 137 9.37 28.64 12.46
N THR A 138 10.50 29.14 11.95
CA THR A 138 11.12 30.40 12.40
C THR A 138 11.05 31.51 11.37
N GLY A 139 10.70 31.19 10.11
CA GLY A 139 10.79 32.09 8.97
C GLY A 139 12.23 32.45 8.59
N SER A 140 13.23 31.72 9.10
CA SER A 140 14.66 31.95 8.86
C SER A 140 15.40 30.64 8.64
N ALA A 141 16.52 30.69 7.92
CA ALA A 141 17.36 29.52 7.72
C ALA A 141 17.93 29.05 9.07
N VAL A 142 17.91 27.74 9.29
CA VAL A 142 18.50 27.09 10.48
C VAL A 142 19.98 26.76 10.27
N ALA A 143 20.41 26.58 9.02
CA ALA A 143 21.80 26.36 8.65
C ALA A 143 22.07 26.76 7.19
N THR A 144 23.35 26.76 6.80
CA THR A 144 23.77 26.83 5.39
C THR A 144 24.76 25.70 5.10
N THR A 145 24.75 25.18 3.88
CA THR A 145 25.65 24.11 3.42
C THR A 145 25.95 24.24 1.93
N THR A 146 27.00 23.58 1.46
CA THR A 146 27.32 23.49 0.03
C THR A 146 27.32 22.03 -0.39
N ILE A 147 26.45 21.68 -1.34
CA ILE A 147 26.31 20.32 -1.88
C ILE A 147 26.31 20.44 -3.41
N ALA A 148 27.09 19.60 -4.09
CA ALA A 148 27.25 19.64 -5.55
C ALA A 148 27.54 21.05 -6.10
N ASP A 149 28.52 21.74 -5.52
CA ASP A 149 28.95 23.11 -5.86
C ASP A 149 27.84 24.19 -5.77
N THR A 150 26.73 23.87 -5.10
CA THR A 150 25.59 24.78 -4.89
C THR A 150 25.45 25.10 -3.41
N GLU A 151 25.34 26.39 -3.07
CA GLU A 151 25.06 26.82 -1.70
C GLU A 151 23.55 26.76 -1.43
N PHE A 152 23.19 26.10 -0.32
CA PHE A 152 21.82 25.96 0.14
C PHE A 152 21.65 26.56 1.54
N SER A 153 20.55 27.30 1.71
CA SER A 153 20.01 27.64 3.03
C SER A 153 19.04 26.55 3.45
N LEU A 154 19.26 25.93 4.62
CA LEU A 154 18.38 24.91 5.17
C LEU A 154 17.29 25.59 6.02
N TYR A 155 16.04 25.21 5.77
CA TYR A 155 14.88 25.56 6.57
C TYR A 155 14.27 24.29 7.15
N SER A 156 13.61 24.43 8.30
CA SER A 156 12.86 23.34 8.92
C SER A 156 11.53 23.85 9.45
N GLY A 157 10.48 23.05 9.26
CA GLY A 157 9.19 23.25 9.88
C GLY A 157 8.33 22.00 9.81
N ALA A 158 7.05 22.14 10.15
CA ALA A 158 6.10 21.02 10.14
C ALA A 158 4.99 21.27 9.13
N ASN A 159 4.55 20.21 8.46
CA ASN A 159 3.36 20.15 7.63
C ASN A 159 2.49 19.00 8.15
N GLY A 160 1.52 19.32 9.02
CA GLY A 160 0.88 18.28 9.83
C GLY A 160 1.91 17.59 10.74
N ASP A 161 1.97 16.26 10.70
CA ASP A 161 2.94 15.49 11.48
C ASP A 161 4.25 15.22 10.70
N THR A 162 4.33 15.63 9.43
CA THR A 162 5.56 15.53 8.64
C THR A 162 6.51 16.66 8.99
N THR A 163 7.76 16.32 9.34
CA THR A 163 8.84 17.30 9.47
C THR A 163 9.42 17.60 8.10
N VAL A 164 9.36 18.86 7.69
CA VAL A 164 9.87 19.31 6.39
C VAL A 164 11.24 19.93 6.57
N TYR A 165 12.23 19.42 5.83
CA TYR A 165 13.53 20.04 5.62
C TYR A 165 13.59 20.58 4.20
N SER A 166 13.82 21.88 4.05
CA SER A 166 13.92 22.51 2.73
C SER A 166 15.30 23.12 2.52
N PHE A 167 16.04 22.57 1.56
CA PHE A 167 17.29 23.14 1.08
C PHE A 167 16.98 24.10 -0.07
N VAL A 168 17.11 25.40 0.17
CA VAL A 168 16.82 26.43 -0.83
C VAL A 168 18.11 26.99 -1.39
N ALA A 169 18.33 26.84 -2.69
CA ALA A 169 19.52 27.35 -3.35
C ALA A 169 19.59 28.88 -3.23
N SER A 170 20.78 29.40 -2.93
CA SER A 170 21.01 30.86 -2.80
C SER A 170 20.75 31.62 -4.11
N ASP A 171 20.91 30.94 -5.25
CA ASP A 171 20.64 31.44 -6.60
C ASP A 171 19.87 30.39 -7.43
N THR A 172 19.17 30.85 -8.48
CA THR A 172 18.48 29.93 -9.41
C THR A 172 19.47 29.03 -10.15
N VAL A 173 19.34 27.71 -9.98
CA VAL A 173 20.10 26.68 -10.68
C VAL A 173 19.24 26.13 -11.82
N LYS A 174 19.69 26.26 -13.08
CA LYS A 174 18.96 25.78 -14.28
C LYS A 174 19.40 24.41 -14.78
N SER A 175 20.61 23.99 -14.41
CA SER A 175 21.17 22.67 -14.67
C SER A 175 21.85 22.23 -13.37
N PHE A 176 21.35 21.16 -12.78
CA PHE A 176 21.85 20.57 -11.55
C PHE A 176 22.31 19.14 -11.84
N SER A 177 23.47 18.76 -11.33
CA SER A 177 23.99 17.39 -11.40
C SER A 177 24.70 17.10 -10.08
N GLY A 178 24.27 16.04 -9.39
CA GLY A 178 24.74 15.74 -8.04
C GLY A 178 24.16 14.43 -7.52
N ASP A 179 24.44 14.15 -6.25
CA ASP A 179 23.93 12.97 -5.55
C ASP A 179 22.93 13.40 -4.46
N LEU A 180 21.69 12.94 -4.53
CA LEU A 180 20.67 13.27 -3.54
C LEU A 180 20.98 12.65 -2.16
N MET A 181 21.82 11.61 -2.10
CA MET A 181 22.27 11.01 -0.85
C MET A 181 23.15 11.96 -0.01
N ASP A 182 23.80 12.95 -0.63
CA ASP A 182 24.61 13.94 0.08
C ASP A 182 23.74 14.82 1.01
N PHE A 183 22.49 15.09 0.63
CA PHE A 183 21.54 15.84 1.45
C PHE A 183 21.10 15.02 2.68
N PHE A 184 20.81 13.73 2.50
CA PHE A 184 20.52 12.83 3.62
C PHE A 184 21.73 12.67 4.54
N THR A 185 22.92 12.53 3.99
CA THR A 185 24.16 12.44 4.76
C THR A 185 24.36 13.69 5.61
N TYR A 186 24.14 14.87 5.04
CA TYR A 186 24.16 16.12 5.80
C TYR A 186 23.15 16.07 6.96
N LEU A 187 21.89 15.73 6.70
CA LEU A 187 20.86 15.64 7.74
C LEU A 187 21.22 14.60 8.83
N ILE A 188 21.82 13.47 8.47
CA ILE A 188 22.25 12.44 9.44
C ILE A 188 23.39 12.94 10.33
N ASP A 189 24.33 13.70 9.76
CA ASP A 189 25.52 14.16 10.45
C ASP A 189 25.26 15.41 11.31
N SER A 190 24.38 16.31 10.84
CA SER A 190 24.16 17.62 11.47
C SER A 190 22.81 17.77 12.15
N GLU A 191 21.80 17.02 11.71
CA GLU A 191 20.46 17.04 12.28
C GLU A 191 20.15 15.71 12.98
N SER A 192 19.08 15.63 13.78
CA SER A 192 18.70 14.38 14.44
C SER A 192 18.00 13.39 13.49
N PHE A 193 18.48 13.28 12.25
CA PHE A 193 17.90 12.45 11.20
C PHE A 193 18.53 11.05 11.23
N SER A 194 17.71 10.00 11.17
CA SER A 194 18.19 8.62 11.28
C SER A 194 18.43 7.98 9.92
N SER A 195 19.61 7.36 9.74
CA SER A 195 19.91 6.55 8.56
C SER A 195 19.10 5.25 8.46
N SER A 196 18.34 4.90 9.50
CA SER A 196 17.45 3.73 9.49
C SER A 196 16.16 3.95 8.68
N HIS A 197 15.86 5.19 8.28
CA HIS A 197 14.65 5.55 7.54
C HIS A 197 14.67 4.97 6.12
N LEU A 198 13.47 4.78 5.54
CA LEU A 198 13.27 4.38 4.16
C LEU A 198 12.94 5.59 3.32
N ILE A 199 13.54 5.70 2.13
CA ILE A 199 13.08 6.63 1.10
C ILE A 199 11.84 6.04 0.44
N LEU A 200 10.76 6.81 0.45
CA LEU A 200 9.47 6.47 -0.15
C LEU A 200 9.34 7.15 -1.52
N LEU A 201 8.44 6.62 -2.34
CA LEU A 201 8.01 7.25 -3.58
C LEU A 201 7.74 8.75 -3.37
N GLY A 202 8.31 9.60 -4.23
CA GLY A 202 8.09 11.05 -4.28
C GLY A 202 6.69 11.46 -4.75
N CYS A 203 5.67 10.70 -4.37
CA CYS A 203 4.26 11.00 -4.62
C CYS A 203 3.35 10.21 -3.68
N CYS A 204 3.38 10.56 -2.38
CA CYS A 204 2.27 10.32 -1.47
C CYS A 204 1.77 11.67 -0.94
N GLN A 205 1.14 12.45 -1.81
CA GLN A 205 0.41 13.65 -1.40
C GLN A 205 -1.04 13.28 -1.08
N TYR A 206 -1.26 12.83 0.15
CA TYR A 206 -2.54 13.02 0.85
C TYR A 206 -2.24 13.43 2.29
N TRP A 207 -2.02 14.73 2.49
CA TRP A 207 -2.15 15.39 3.79
C TRP A 207 -3.31 16.39 3.69
N CYS A 208 -4.37 16.15 4.46
CA CYS A 208 -5.48 17.07 4.68
C CYS A 208 -5.11 18.02 5.83
N PHE A 209 -5.09 19.34 5.61
CA PHE A 209 -5.34 20.32 6.68
C PHE A 209 -6.28 21.45 6.21
N GLU A 210 -7.13 21.83 7.16
CA GLU A 210 -8.10 22.95 7.20
C GLU A 210 -9.39 22.88 6.37
N TRP A 211 -10.46 22.44 7.03
CA TRP A 211 -11.81 22.96 6.78
C TRP A 211 -12.24 23.87 7.93
N LYS A 212 -12.68 25.10 7.60
CA LYS A 212 -13.45 25.96 8.51
C LYS A 212 -14.91 25.52 8.50
N CYS A 213 -15.49 25.25 9.67
CA CYS A 213 -16.92 25.01 9.82
C CYS A 213 -17.66 26.33 10.07
N LEU A 214 -18.47 26.79 9.11
CA LEU A 214 -19.43 27.89 9.26
C LEU A 214 -20.82 27.31 9.55
N ASP A 215 -21.62 27.99 10.37
CA ASP A 215 -23.04 27.65 10.53
C ASP A 215 -23.89 28.13 9.34
N GLU A 216 -25.17 27.70 9.27
CA GLU A 216 -26.11 28.05 8.18
C GLU A 216 -26.39 29.58 8.05
N LEU A 217 -25.84 30.41 8.94
CA LEU A 217 -26.02 31.86 8.97
C LEU A 217 -24.70 32.65 8.81
N GLY A 218 -23.55 31.97 8.65
CA GLY A 218 -22.27 32.59 8.32
C GLY A 218 -21.57 33.31 9.48
N ASN A 219 -21.81 32.92 10.73
CA ASN A 219 -21.08 33.46 11.88
C ASN A 219 -19.95 32.52 12.34
N ASP A 220 -18.85 33.12 12.79
CA ASP A 220 -17.62 32.42 13.18
C ASP A 220 -17.69 31.87 14.62
N PHE A 221 -17.21 30.65 14.85
CA PHE A 221 -17.17 30.03 16.18
C PHE A 221 -15.75 29.56 16.51
N ASP A 222 -15.17 30.18 17.53
CA ASP A 222 -13.78 29.97 17.95
C ASP A 222 -13.72 28.91 19.05
N ILE A 223 -13.06 27.78 18.81
CA ILE A 223 -12.74 26.82 19.86
C ILE A 223 -11.42 26.08 19.51
N ASP A 224 -10.53 25.98 20.50
CA ASP A 224 -9.15 25.47 20.48
C ASP A 224 -8.85 24.08 19.89
N GLU A 225 -7.58 23.98 19.47
CA GLU A 225 -6.85 22.91 18.77
C GLU A 225 -6.78 21.57 19.49
N GLY A 226 -6.76 20.54 18.66
CA GLY A 226 -6.98 19.18 19.08
C GLY A 226 -8.41 19.11 19.49
N THR A 227 -9.37 19.01 18.54
CA THR A 227 -10.67 18.46 18.87
C THR A 227 -11.28 17.34 17.96
N CYS A 228 -11.25 17.30 16.64
CA CYS A 228 -11.93 16.26 15.82
C CYS A 228 -12.25 14.84 16.38
N CYS A 229 -11.30 13.98 16.77
CA CYS A 229 -11.63 12.54 16.83
C CYS A 229 -12.35 11.96 18.07
N GLU A 230 -12.58 12.66 19.20
CA GLU A 230 -13.02 11.98 20.46
C GLU A 230 -14.50 12.13 20.91
N ARG A 231 -15.35 12.98 20.32
CA ARG A 231 -16.78 13.10 20.77
C ARG A 231 -17.84 12.42 19.91
N LEU A 232 -17.48 11.43 19.09
CA LEU A 232 -18.47 10.66 18.32
C LEU A 232 -19.10 9.49 19.07
N PHE A 233 -18.48 8.92 20.11
CA PHE A 233 -19.10 7.80 20.83
C PHE A 233 -18.80 7.76 22.36
N GLY A 234 -19.78 8.23 23.15
CA GLY A 234 -19.99 7.90 24.57
C GLY A 234 -19.88 9.12 25.51
N GLN A 235 -20.88 9.58 26.28
CA GLN A 235 -22.13 9.00 26.79
C GLN A 235 -23.17 10.11 27.10
N VAL A 236 -24.44 9.67 27.24
CA VAL A 236 -25.58 10.25 27.97
C VAL A 236 -26.56 11.17 27.21
N GLY A 237 -27.69 10.58 26.81
CA GLY A 237 -29.04 11.00 27.23
C GLY A 237 -29.69 12.25 26.60
N HIS A 238 -30.76 12.01 25.84
CA HIS A 238 -31.93 12.89 25.63
C HIS A 238 -31.73 14.29 25.02
N ARG A 239 -31.89 14.42 23.71
CA ARG A 239 -33.09 14.96 23.01
C ARG A 239 -32.76 15.29 21.55
N ASN A 240 -33.74 15.06 20.69
CA ASN A 240 -33.77 15.29 19.24
C ASN A 240 -33.05 16.56 18.79
N HIS A 241 -32.11 16.41 17.85
CA HIS A 241 -31.99 17.26 16.66
C HIS A 241 -31.30 16.45 15.55
N SER A 242 -31.79 16.59 14.31
CA SER A 242 -31.25 16.00 13.09
C SER A 242 -30.54 17.08 12.30
N ILE A 243 -29.34 16.82 11.74
CA ILE A 243 -28.70 17.66 10.70
C ILE A 243 -28.06 16.74 9.63
N TYR A 244 -28.05 17.25 8.40
CA TYR A 244 -27.87 16.62 7.09
C TYR A 244 -26.39 16.55 6.64
N CYS A 245 -26.02 15.57 5.81
CA CYS A 245 -24.76 15.57 5.06
C CYS A 245 -24.95 16.34 3.74
N TYR A 246 -24.13 17.37 3.52
CA TYR A 246 -24.00 18.05 2.22
C TYR A 246 -22.61 17.75 1.64
N ASP A 247 -22.53 17.82 0.30
CA ASP A 247 -21.31 17.67 -0.48
C ASP A 247 -20.36 18.85 -0.15
N GLY A 248 -19.29 18.54 0.60
CA GLY A 248 -18.36 19.42 1.33
C GLY A 248 -18.88 19.92 2.70
N PRO A 249 -18.06 20.20 3.75
CA PRO A 249 -16.77 19.66 4.19
C PRO A 249 -16.62 19.22 5.68
N LEU A 250 -15.43 18.72 6.08
CA LEU A 250 -15.10 17.84 7.23
C LEU A 250 -15.28 18.35 8.71
N GLU A 251 -15.90 17.49 9.53
CA GLU A 251 -15.58 16.93 10.91
C GLU A 251 -15.43 17.76 12.26
N TYR A 252 -15.22 17.04 13.39
CA TYR A 252 -15.64 17.09 14.86
C TYR A 252 -14.81 17.84 16.00
N LYS A 253 -14.99 17.52 17.33
CA LYS A 253 -14.25 17.98 18.59
C LYS A 253 -13.82 16.92 19.77
N LEU A 254 -12.81 17.13 20.72
CA LEU A 254 -11.72 16.27 21.50
C LEU A 254 -11.83 16.26 23.07
N LEU A 255 -10.83 15.65 23.83
CA LEU A 255 -9.79 16.35 24.72
C LEU A 255 -8.64 15.50 25.39
N HIS A 256 -7.36 15.93 25.26
CA HIS A 256 -6.16 16.11 26.18
C HIS A 256 -5.74 15.19 27.39
N PHE A 257 -4.40 14.94 27.60
CA PHE A 257 -3.52 15.54 28.66
C PHE A 257 -2.02 15.07 28.73
N ASP A 258 -1.20 15.95 29.33
CA ASP A 258 0.26 16.19 29.39
C ASP A 258 1.11 15.38 30.44
N ARG A 259 2.45 15.34 30.27
CA ARG A 259 3.46 14.68 31.14
C ARG A 259 4.61 15.65 31.51
N ASN A 260 4.78 15.93 32.80
CA ASN A 260 5.83 16.82 33.34
C ASN A 260 7.10 16.06 33.82
N ASN A 261 8.22 16.34 33.14
CA ASN A 261 9.64 16.47 33.54
C ASN A 261 10.29 15.81 34.80
N SER A 262 11.44 15.16 34.53
CA SER A 262 12.79 15.37 35.13
C SER A 262 13.42 14.40 36.18
N THR A 263 14.47 13.70 35.68
CA THR A 263 15.85 13.46 36.19
C THR A 263 16.17 12.66 37.48
N ASN A 264 16.92 11.54 37.33
CA ASN A 264 18.38 11.38 37.55
C ASN A 264 18.84 10.00 38.10
N MET A 265 19.87 9.43 37.46
CA MET A 265 21.05 8.73 38.04
C MET A 265 21.23 7.19 37.90
N LYS A 266 22.26 6.84 37.10
CA LYS A 266 23.26 5.74 37.18
C LYS A 266 22.88 4.27 36.91
N VAL A 267 23.47 3.80 35.82
CA VAL A 267 23.71 2.46 35.24
C VAL A 267 23.89 1.29 36.24
N PHE A 268 23.14 0.21 35.98
CA PHE A 268 23.62 -1.17 36.10
C PHE A 268 23.18 -1.96 34.86
N PHE A 269 24.14 -2.51 34.11
CA PHE A 269 23.91 -3.43 33.00
C PHE A 269 23.33 -4.75 33.53
N ALA A 270 22.04 -4.98 33.28
CA ALA A 270 21.44 -6.30 33.27
C ALA A 270 20.85 -6.50 31.87
N ALA A 271 21.38 -7.48 31.13
CA ALA A 271 20.84 -7.86 29.84
C ALA A 271 19.42 -8.38 30.02
N ALA A 272 18.43 -7.52 29.77
CA ALA A 272 17.07 -7.90 29.48
C ALA A 272 16.90 -7.77 27.96
N LEU A 273 16.68 -8.89 27.27
CA LEU A 273 16.10 -8.88 25.93
C LEU A 273 14.72 -8.20 26.05
N THR A 274 14.64 -6.91 25.74
CA THR A 274 13.38 -6.27 25.40
C THR A 274 13.20 -6.37 23.89
N ALA A 275 12.33 -7.28 23.47
CA ALA A 275 11.80 -7.29 22.11
C ALA A 275 11.18 -5.92 21.82
N ALA A 276 11.74 -5.19 20.85
CA ALA A 276 11.08 -4.01 20.30
C ALA A 276 9.85 -4.51 19.53
N ALA A 277 8.66 -4.25 20.07
CA ALA A 277 7.42 -4.40 19.33
C ALA A 277 7.38 -3.28 18.27
N VAL A 278 7.64 -3.64 17.02
CA VAL A 278 7.40 -2.77 15.86
C VAL A 278 5.88 -2.58 15.77
N SER A 279 5.39 -1.37 16.03
CA SER A 279 4.00 -1.01 15.74
C SER A 279 3.87 -0.83 14.24
N VAL A 280 3.30 -1.83 13.58
CA VAL A 280 2.94 -1.78 12.16
C VAL A 280 1.76 -0.82 12.02
N ALA A 281 1.88 0.22 11.21
CA ALA A 281 0.75 1.08 10.85
C ALA A 281 -0.29 0.23 10.11
N ASN A 282 -1.56 0.31 10.51
CA ASN A 282 -2.65 -0.36 9.78
C ASN A 282 -2.88 0.45 8.50
N ALA A 283 -2.81 -0.16 7.32
CA ALA A 283 -3.25 0.50 6.11
C ALA A 283 -4.75 0.80 6.23
N ALA A 284 -5.19 2.00 5.82
CA ALA A 284 -6.60 2.35 5.83
C ALA A 284 -7.42 1.32 5.03
N ASP A 285 -8.61 1.00 5.52
CA ASP A 285 -9.51 0.06 4.84
C ASP A 285 -9.79 0.55 3.42
N PHE A 286 -9.59 -0.33 2.44
CA PHE A 286 -9.92 -0.07 1.05
C PHE A 286 -11.24 -0.78 0.70
N CYS A 287 -12.16 -0.02 0.11
CA CYS A 287 -13.53 -0.45 -0.18
C CYS A 287 -13.82 -0.58 -1.68
N ASP A 288 -12.91 -0.12 -2.53
CA ASP A 288 -13.07 -0.19 -3.97
C ASP A 288 -12.92 -1.64 -4.47
N GLN A 289 -13.43 -1.91 -5.67
CA GLN A 289 -13.56 -3.27 -6.18
C GLN A 289 -12.23 -4.05 -6.23
N TRP A 290 -11.13 -3.34 -6.53
CA TRP A 290 -9.81 -3.92 -6.78
C TRP A 290 -8.74 -3.40 -5.83
N GLY A 291 -9.18 -2.78 -4.72
CA GLY A 291 -8.30 -2.27 -3.69
C GLY A 291 -7.40 -3.37 -3.14
N GLN A 292 -6.18 -3.00 -2.81
CA GLN A 292 -5.17 -3.91 -2.31
C GLN A 292 -4.22 -3.20 -1.36
N ALA A 293 -3.57 -3.98 -0.50
CA ALA A 293 -2.42 -3.56 0.30
C ALA A 293 -1.34 -4.63 0.22
N LYS A 294 -0.07 -4.23 0.27
CA LYS A 294 1.07 -5.16 0.31
C LYS A 294 1.68 -5.17 1.70
N SER A 295 2.23 -6.31 2.11
CA SER A 295 3.06 -6.40 3.30
C SER A 295 3.87 -7.70 3.31
N GLY A 296 5.20 -7.58 3.40
CA GLY A 296 6.10 -8.73 3.35
C GLY A 296 5.90 -9.50 2.04
N ASN A 297 5.80 -10.83 2.13
CA ASN A 297 5.58 -11.68 0.96
C ASN A 297 4.10 -11.79 0.55
N TYR A 298 3.24 -10.83 0.91
CA TYR A 298 1.79 -10.95 0.68
C TYR A 298 1.17 -9.73 0.04
N ILE A 299 0.18 -9.98 -0.81
CA ILE A 299 -0.78 -8.98 -1.27
C ILE A 299 -2.15 -9.30 -0.70
N ILE A 300 -2.74 -8.35 0.02
CA ILE A 300 -4.11 -8.40 0.53
C ILE A 300 -5.04 -7.76 -0.50
N TYR A 301 -6.03 -8.49 -1.00
CA TYR A 301 -6.98 -7.99 -1.99
C TYR A 301 -8.38 -7.81 -1.41
N ASN A 302 -9.12 -6.82 -1.91
CA ASN A 302 -10.57 -6.71 -1.68
C ASN A 302 -11.33 -7.64 -2.63
N ASN A 303 -10.94 -7.62 -3.91
CA ASN A 303 -11.39 -8.55 -4.94
C ASN A 303 -12.91 -8.76 -4.96
N LEU A 304 -13.66 -7.69 -5.21
CA LEU A 304 -15.13 -7.72 -5.28
C LEU A 304 -15.63 -8.15 -6.68
N TRP A 305 -15.05 -9.24 -7.20
CA TRP A 305 -15.25 -9.72 -8.57
C TRP A 305 -16.72 -10.08 -8.87
N GLY A 306 -17.45 -10.59 -7.87
CA GLY A 306 -18.84 -11.04 -7.98
C GLY A 306 -19.86 -10.01 -7.48
N SER A 307 -19.44 -8.78 -7.16
CA SER A 307 -20.29 -7.76 -6.52
C SER A 307 -21.55 -7.43 -7.32
N SER A 308 -21.48 -7.52 -8.66
CA SER A 308 -22.60 -7.31 -9.57
C SER A 308 -23.75 -8.31 -9.41
N ALA A 309 -23.52 -9.46 -8.75
CA ALA A 309 -24.57 -10.44 -8.45
C ALA A 309 -25.45 -10.04 -7.26
N ALA A 310 -25.08 -8.98 -6.51
CA ALA A 310 -25.90 -8.46 -5.42
C ALA A 310 -27.12 -7.71 -5.98
N THR A 311 -28.32 -8.04 -5.50
CA THR A 311 -29.57 -7.40 -5.95
C THR A 311 -30.17 -6.45 -4.94
N GLY A 312 -29.67 -6.45 -3.69
CA GLY A 312 -30.12 -5.58 -2.59
C GLY A 312 -29.06 -4.57 -2.16
N GLY A 313 -28.05 -4.34 -3.00
CA GLY A 313 -26.85 -3.58 -2.67
C GLY A 313 -25.85 -4.38 -1.83
N GLY A 314 -24.66 -3.81 -1.67
CA GLY A 314 -23.67 -4.32 -0.74
C GLY A 314 -22.41 -3.49 -0.75
N LYS A 315 -21.61 -3.71 0.29
CA LYS A 315 -20.35 -3.02 0.55
C LYS A 315 -19.39 -3.99 1.21
N GLN A 316 -18.12 -3.85 0.91
CA GLN A 316 -17.07 -4.61 1.54
C GLN A 316 -15.80 -3.77 1.54
N CYS A 317 -15.18 -3.70 2.71
CA CYS A 317 -13.91 -3.05 2.91
C CYS A 317 -12.95 -4.04 3.56
N THR A 318 -11.71 -3.99 3.13
CA THR A 318 -10.64 -4.88 3.58
C THR A 318 -9.48 -4.01 4.05
N GLY A 319 -8.82 -4.44 5.11
CA GLY A 319 -7.69 -3.71 5.71
C GLY A 319 -6.58 -4.65 6.12
N LEU A 320 -5.34 -4.20 5.96
CA LEU A 320 -4.16 -4.85 6.50
C LEU A 320 -3.99 -4.39 7.95
N ASP A 321 -4.03 -5.33 8.91
CA ASP A 321 -3.87 -5.01 10.34
C ASP A 321 -2.39 -4.88 10.71
N SER A 322 -1.57 -5.84 10.28
CA SER A 322 -0.13 -5.87 10.54
C SER A 322 0.54 -6.92 9.66
N GLY A 323 1.85 -6.80 9.43
CA GLY A 323 2.63 -7.86 8.82
C GLY A 323 4.12 -7.67 9.03
N SER A 324 4.85 -8.78 8.92
CA SER A 324 6.31 -8.80 9.04
C SER A 324 6.83 -10.01 8.28
N GLY A 325 7.64 -9.77 7.24
CA GLY A 325 8.29 -10.78 6.39
C GLY A 325 7.33 -11.88 5.93
N ASP A 326 7.28 -12.96 6.71
CA ASP A 326 6.63 -14.22 6.37
C ASP A 326 5.23 -14.38 6.98
N SER A 327 4.69 -13.37 7.66
CA SER A 327 3.32 -13.42 8.20
C SER A 327 2.57 -12.09 8.12
N VAL A 328 1.25 -12.19 7.98
CA VAL A 328 0.32 -11.06 7.92
C VAL A 328 -0.90 -11.30 8.81
N SER A 329 -1.53 -10.21 9.23
CA SER A 329 -2.85 -10.17 9.86
C SER A 329 -3.66 -9.11 9.14
N TRP A 330 -4.93 -9.36 8.93
CA TRP A 330 -5.80 -8.53 8.11
C TRP A 330 -7.25 -8.81 8.46
N HIS A 331 -8.13 -7.94 8.01
CA HIS A 331 -9.55 -8.10 8.22
C HIS A 331 -10.35 -7.70 7.00
N THR A 332 -11.59 -8.19 6.93
CA THR A 332 -12.57 -7.72 5.96
C THR A 332 -13.94 -7.64 6.61
N THR A 333 -14.63 -6.53 6.38
CA THR A 333 -16.00 -6.31 6.87
C THR A 333 -16.92 -6.10 5.69
N TRP A 334 -18.02 -6.85 5.66
CA TRP A 334 -18.91 -6.85 4.51
C TRP A 334 -20.39 -6.92 4.88
N SER A 335 -21.21 -6.43 3.96
CA SER A 335 -22.66 -6.58 3.93
C SER A 335 -23.09 -6.86 2.50
N TRP A 336 -23.65 -8.04 2.24
CA TRP A 336 -24.11 -8.48 0.93
C TRP A 336 -25.54 -8.98 0.98
N GLN A 337 -26.36 -8.55 0.02
CA GLN A 337 -27.77 -8.91 -0.08
C GLN A 337 -28.15 -9.36 -1.49
N GLY A 338 -28.97 -10.41 -1.56
CA GLY A 338 -29.42 -10.99 -2.82
C GLY A 338 -28.36 -11.83 -3.52
N GLY A 339 -28.78 -12.57 -4.55
CA GLY A 339 -27.93 -13.55 -5.21
C GLY A 339 -27.42 -14.61 -4.24
N ASP A 340 -28.31 -15.21 -3.43
CA ASP A 340 -28.00 -16.12 -2.30
C ASP A 340 -27.11 -17.34 -2.65
N LYS A 341 -26.90 -17.61 -3.93
CA LYS A 341 -26.07 -18.72 -4.45
C LYS A 341 -24.85 -18.23 -5.24
N SER A 342 -24.59 -16.93 -5.26
CA SER A 342 -23.49 -16.32 -5.99
C SER A 342 -22.52 -15.69 -5.00
N VAL A 343 -21.24 -16.08 -5.09
CA VAL A 343 -20.15 -15.42 -4.38
C VAL A 343 -20.05 -13.96 -4.82
N LYS A 344 -19.78 -13.05 -3.88
CA LYS A 344 -19.67 -11.61 -4.16
C LYS A 344 -18.23 -11.12 -4.25
N SER A 345 -17.31 -11.78 -3.59
CA SER A 345 -15.92 -11.39 -3.51
C SER A 345 -15.06 -12.56 -3.06
N PHE A 346 -13.75 -12.40 -3.16
CA PHE A 346 -12.80 -13.24 -2.47
C PHE A 346 -11.68 -12.36 -1.91
N SER A 347 -11.99 -11.64 -0.82
CA SER A 347 -10.94 -10.93 -0.07
C SER A 347 -9.98 -11.96 0.46
N ASN A 348 -8.70 -11.79 0.15
CA ASN A 348 -7.68 -12.79 0.45
C ASN A 348 -6.31 -12.16 0.65
N ALA A 349 -5.45 -12.89 1.37
CA ALA A 349 -4.01 -12.69 1.38
C ALA A 349 -3.36 -13.70 0.42
N ALA A 350 -2.70 -13.20 -0.61
CA ALA A 350 -1.98 -14.00 -1.60
C ALA A 350 -0.48 -13.97 -1.34
N LEU A 351 0.16 -15.14 -1.23
CA LEU A 351 1.62 -15.26 -1.14
C LEU A 351 2.27 -14.91 -2.49
N GLU A 352 3.29 -14.06 -2.47
CA GLU A 352 4.16 -13.78 -3.63
C GLU A 352 5.31 -14.78 -3.69
N PHE A 353 5.37 -15.55 -4.78
CA PHE A 353 6.45 -16.51 -5.08
C PHE A 353 6.49 -16.80 -6.57
N ASP A 354 7.65 -17.22 -7.08
CA ASP A 354 7.76 -17.69 -8.46
C ASP A 354 7.05 -19.03 -8.64
N PRO A 355 6.33 -19.25 -9.76
CA PRO A 355 5.73 -20.55 -10.06
C PRO A 355 6.73 -21.71 -10.02
N VAL A 356 6.40 -22.78 -9.29
CA VAL A 356 7.27 -23.95 -9.10
C VAL A 356 6.58 -25.25 -9.52
N PRO A 357 7.29 -26.21 -10.16
CA PRO A 357 6.74 -27.53 -10.41
C PRO A 357 6.40 -28.25 -9.09
N LEU A 358 5.21 -28.86 -9.00
CA LEU A 358 4.83 -29.63 -7.80
C LEU A 358 5.76 -30.81 -7.52
N THR A 359 6.48 -31.31 -8.52
CA THR A 359 7.54 -32.32 -8.32
C THR A 359 8.74 -31.82 -7.52
N GLU A 360 8.95 -30.50 -7.47
CA GLU A 360 10.08 -29.86 -6.78
C GLU A 360 9.71 -29.35 -5.38
N VAL A 361 8.42 -29.14 -5.12
CA VAL A 361 7.88 -28.72 -3.83
C VAL A 361 8.02 -29.84 -2.80
N LYS A 362 8.72 -29.54 -1.70
CA LYS A 362 8.91 -30.44 -0.55
C LYS A 362 7.86 -30.24 0.52
N SER A 363 7.52 -28.99 0.80
CA SER A 363 6.51 -28.63 1.78
C SER A 363 5.95 -27.24 1.48
N ILE A 364 4.71 -27.05 1.88
CA ILE A 364 4.01 -25.77 1.89
C ILE A 364 3.48 -25.55 3.33
N PRO A 365 4.36 -25.32 4.32
CA PRO A 365 3.93 -25.07 5.69
C PRO A 365 3.06 -23.81 5.73
N SER A 366 1.91 -23.90 6.40
CA SER A 366 0.98 -22.80 6.54
C SER A 366 0.34 -22.77 7.92
N THR A 367 0.07 -21.55 8.40
CA THR A 367 -0.71 -21.28 9.61
C THR A 367 -1.78 -20.25 9.29
N MET A 368 -3.01 -20.48 9.74
CA MET A 368 -4.08 -19.48 9.69
C MET A 368 -4.87 -19.50 11.00
N SER A 369 -4.87 -18.37 11.69
CA SER A 369 -5.68 -18.10 12.87
C SER A 369 -6.67 -16.99 12.54
N TYR A 370 -7.96 -17.26 12.69
CA TYR A 370 -9.00 -16.29 12.34
C TYR A 370 -10.22 -16.36 13.27
N THR A 371 -11.03 -15.31 13.20
CA THR A 371 -12.36 -15.26 13.80
C THR A 371 -13.35 -14.67 12.80
N VAL A 372 -14.62 -15.09 12.88
CA VAL A 372 -15.71 -14.49 12.11
C VAL A 372 -16.79 -14.03 13.08
N LYS A 373 -17.09 -12.74 13.06
CA LYS A 373 -18.15 -12.13 13.89
C LYS A 373 -19.30 -11.71 12.99
N TYR A 374 -20.51 -12.08 13.38
CA TYR A 374 -21.73 -11.71 12.67
C TYR A 374 -22.93 -11.75 13.60
N SER A 375 -24.01 -11.08 13.19
CA SER A 375 -25.32 -11.21 13.81
C SER A 375 -26.35 -11.63 12.76
N GLY A 376 -27.26 -12.54 13.15
CA GLY A 376 -28.29 -13.03 12.23
C GLY A 376 -27.76 -14.00 11.17
N LYS A 377 -28.31 -13.91 9.95
CA LYS A 377 -28.03 -14.83 8.84
C LYS A 377 -26.75 -14.41 8.12
N VAL A 378 -25.83 -15.34 7.99
CA VAL A 378 -24.62 -15.25 7.15
C VAL A 378 -24.49 -16.53 6.34
N VAL A 379 -23.94 -16.44 5.13
CA VAL A 379 -23.51 -17.58 4.32
C VAL A 379 -22.16 -17.20 3.71
N ALA A 380 -21.10 -17.89 4.13
CA ALA A 380 -19.73 -17.67 3.69
C ALA A 380 -18.86 -18.89 4.02
N ASP A 381 -17.72 -19.03 3.35
CA ASP A 381 -16.65 -19.92 3.79
C ASP A 381 -15.46 -19.13 4.37
N VAL A 382 -14.49 -19.88 4.89
CA VAL A 382 -13.11 -19.40 5.10
C VAL A 382 -12.20 -20.48 4.54
N ALA A 383 -11.36 -20.11 3.57
CA ALA A 383 -10.66 -21.09 2.75
C ALA A 383 -9.25 -20.66 2.37
N TYR A 384 -8.36 -21.64 2.25
CA TYR A 384 -7.24 -21.52 1.34
C TYR A 384 -7.71 -21.77 -0.09
N ASP A 385 -7.09 -21.09 -1.04
CA ASP A 385 -7.31 -21.27 -2.47
C ASP A 385 -5.96 -21.36 -3.21
N LEU A 386 -5.72 -22.49 -3.87
CA LEU A 386 -4.46 -22.80 -4.54
C LEU A 386 -4.74 -23.12 -5.99
N PHE A 387 -3.97 -22.51 -6.89
CA PHE A 387 -4.10 -22.75 -8.32
C PHE A 387 -2.89 -23.45 -8.90
N THR A 388 -3.16 -24.32 -9.86
CA THR A 388 -2.12 -25.00 -10.65
C THR A 388 -2.35 -24.88 -12.15
N SER A 389 -1.27 -24.97 -12.91
CA SER A 389 -1.28 -24.93 -14.38
C SER A 389 -0.24 -25.90 -14.96
N SER A 390 -0.43 -26.34 -16.20
CA SER A 390 0.56 -27.18 -16.90
C SER A 390 1.88 -26.46 -17.20
N THR A 391 1.90 -25.12 -17.14
CA THR A 391 3.09 -24.31 -17.34
C THR A 391 3.16 -23.17 -16.32
N ALA A 392 4.35 -22.65 -16.04
CA ALA A 392 4.56 -21.55 -15.09
C ALA A 392 3.74 -20.28 -15.38
N LYS A 393 3.38 -20.03 -16.65
CA LYS A 393 2.61 -18.84 -17.09
C LYS A 393 1.29 -19.22 -17.77
N GLY A 394 0.83 -20.45 -17.58
CA GLY A 394 -0.38 -20.95 -18.23
C GLY A 394 -1.64 -20.53 -17.51
N GLU A 395 -2.77 -20.78 -18.17
CA GLU A 395 -4.09 -20.62 -17.57
C GLU A 395 -4.29 -21.57 -16.38
N LYS A 396 -5.16 -21.17 -15.45
CA LYS A 396 -5.56 -22.01 -14.30
C LYS A 396 -6.26 -23.28 -14.81
N GLU A 397 -5.75 -24.45 -14.44
CA GLU A 397 -6.29 -25.77 -14.82
C GLU A 397 -6.98 -26.48 -13.64
N PHE A 398 -6.37 -26.40 -12.46
CA PHE A 398 -6.95 -26.93 -11.24
C PHE A 398 -6.93 -25.90 -10.12
N GLU A 399 -8.00 -25.95 -9.32
CA GLU A 399 -8.23 -25.13 -8.14
C GLU A 399 -8.39 -26.09 -6.95
N ILE A 400 -7.60 -25.88 -5.90
CA ILE A 400 -7.58 -26.72 -4.71
C ILE A 400 -7.95 -25.83 -3.54
N MET A 401 -9.19 -25.95 -3.08
CA MET A 401 -9.68 -25.19 -1.95
C MET A 401 -9.67 -26.01 -0.67
N ILE A 402 -9.26 -25.39 0.44
CA ILE A 402 -9.23 -26.03 1.76
C ILE A 402 -10.04 -25.17 2.72
N TRP A 403 -11.30 -25.56 2.93
CA TRP A 403 -12.30 -24.79 3.68
C TRP A 403 -12.20 -25.10 5.17
N LEU A 404 -11.61 -24.17 5.91
CA LEU A 404 -11.54 -24.20 7.37
C LEU A 404 -12.90 -24.01 8.01
N ALA A 405 -13.84 -23.33 7.33
CA ALA A 405 -15.22 -23.21 7.74
C ALA A 405 -16.19 -23.21 6.55
N ALA A 406 -17.38 -23.77 6.78
CA ALA A 406 -18.55 -23.62 5.91
C ALA A 406 -19.70 -23.05 6.77
N ILE A 407 -19.88 -21.73 6.72
CA ILE A 407 -20.79 -21.01 7.62
C ILE A 407 -22.16 -20.87 6.96
N GLY A 408 -23.21 -21.16 7.72
CA GLY A 408 -24.60 -20.88 7.31
C GLY A 408 -25.12 -21.68 6.13
N GLY A 409 -24.47 -22.80 5.79
CA GLY A 409 -24.86 -23.65 4.66
C GLY A 409 -24.16 -23.32 3.35
N ALA A 410 -23.06 -22.56 3.38
CA ALA A 410 -22.14 -22.47 2.24
C ALA A 410 -21.71 -23.88 1.80
N GLY A 411 -21.64 -24.10 0.49
CA GLY A 411 -21.34 -25.40 -0.09
C GLY A 411 -20.32 -25.28 -1.22
N PRO A 412 -19.36 -26.22 -1.30
CA PRO A 412 -18.32 -26.18 -2.32
C PRO A 412 -18.86 -26.56 -3.70
N ILE A 413 -18.07 -26.28 -4.73
CA ILE A 413 -18.32 -26.78 -6.08
C ILE A 413 -18.30 -28.32 -6.07
N SER A 414 -19.39 -28.92 -6.55
CA SER A 414 -19.54 -30.38 -6.57
C SER A 414 -20.43 -30.83 -7.73
N SER A 415 -19.96 -31.79 -8.52
CA SER A 415 -20.76 -32.39 -9.60
C SER A 415 -21.97 -33.18 -9.09
N THR A 416 -21.91 -33.72 -7.87
CA THR A 416 -22.95 -34.62 -7.33
C THR A 416 -23.70 -34.01 -6.14
N GLY A 417 -23.20 -32.92 -5.57
CA GLY A 417 -23.67 -32.35 -4.31
C GLY A 417 -23.35 -33.23 -3.09
N LYS A 418 -22.50 -34.26 -3.24
CA LYS A 418 -22.08 -35.17 -2.16
C LYS A 418 -20.56 -35.25 -2.13
N ALA A 419 -20.02 -35.52 -0.94
CA ALA A 419 -18.61 -35.82 -0.78
C ALA A 419 -18.26 -37.07 -1.60
N ILE A 420 -17.15 -37.02 -2.33
CA ILE A 420 -16.60 -38.15 -3.08
C ILE A 420 -15.74 -39.05 -2.18
N ASP A 421 -15.22 -38.51 -1.09
CA ASP A 421 -14.42 -39.24 -0.10
C ASP A 421 -14.36 -38.46 1.24
N THR A 422 -13.77 -39.09 2.25
CA THR A 422 -13.40 -38.48 3.54
C THR A 422 -11.96 -38.81 3.88
N THR A 423 -11.18 -37.83 4.35
CA THR A 423 -9.75 -38.03 4.67
C THR A 423 -9.35 -37.28 5.93
N THR A 424 -8.22 -37.66 6.53
CA THR A 424 -7.62 -36.93 7.65
C THR A 424 -6.25 -36.41 7.23
N ILE A 425 -6.09 -35.08 7.23
CA ILE A 425 -4.87 -34.36 6.82
C ILE A 425 -4.59 -33.29 7.86
N ALA A 426 -3.33 -33.14 8.30
CA ALA A 426 -2.93 -32.22 9.37
C ALA A 426 -3.83 -32.31 10.62
N GLY A 427 -4.21 -33.52 11.03
CA GLY A 427 -5.05 -33.78 12.21
C GLY A 427 -6.53 -33.35 12.09
N THR A 428 -6.97 -32.89 10.92
CA THR A 428 -8.35 -32.47 10.65
C THR A 428 -9.04 -33.49 9.74
N GLU A 429 -10.31 -33.79 10.00
CA GLU A 429 -11.16 -34.61 9.13
C GLU A 429 -11.83 -33.73 8.06
N TRP A 430 -11.66 -34.11 6.80
CA TRP A 430 -12.11 -33.39 5.62
C TRP A 430 -13.08 -34.24 4.81
N SER A 431 -14.23 -33.66 4.46
CA SER A 431 -15.07 -34.16 3.38
C SER A 431 -14.56 -33.62 2.05
N VAL A 432 -14.29 -34.49 1.09
CA VAL A 432 -13.71 -34.10 -0.21
C VAL A 432 -14.80 -33.99 -1.26
N TYR A 433 -14.81 -32.89 -2.00
CA TYR A 433 -15.73 -32.62 -3.10
C TYR A 433 -14.95 -32.32 -4.37
N SER A 434 -15.59 -32.53 -5.53
CA SER A 434 -15.02 -32.15 -6.82
C SER A 434 -16.08 -31.74 -7.82
N GLY A 435 -15.77 -30.74 -8.66
CA GLY A 435 -16.59 -30.38 -9.81
C GLY A 435 -15.92 -29.36 -10.73
N PRO A 436 -16.46 -29.15 -11.94
CA PRO A 436 -15.91 -28.19 -12.88
C PRO A 436 -16.35 -26.74 -12.57
N ASN A 437 -15.46 -25.78 -12.83
CA ASN A 437 -15.73 -24.34 -12.84
C ASN A 437 -15.10 -23.70 -14.08
N GLY A 438 -15.91 -23.41 -15.10
CA GLY A 438 -15.37 -23.03 -16.41
C GLY A 438 -14.46 -24.13 -16.98
N GLN A 439 -13.20 -23.80 -17.25
CA GLN A 439 -12.19 -24.77 -17.72
C GLN A 439 -11.46 -25.49 -16.58
N MET A 440 -11.63 -25.04 -15.33
CA MET A 440 -10.93 -25.59 -14.17
C MET A 440 -11.65 -26.81 -13.61
N MET A 441 -10.88 -27.75 -13.07
CA MET A 441 -11.38 -28.76 -12.14
C MET A 441 -11.09 -28.33 -10.70
N VAL A 442 -12.13 -28.17 -9.90
CA VAL A 442 -12.04 -27.73 -8.50
C VAL A 442 -12.12 -28.95 -7.58
N TYR A 443 -11.17 -29.04 -6.65
CA TYR A 443 -11.21 -29.96 -5.52
C TYR A 443 -11.35 -29.16 -4.23
N SER A 444 -12.40 -29.43 -3.44
CA SER A 444 -12.63 -28.72 -2.18
C SER A 444 -12.58 -29.70 -1.01
N PHE A 445 -11.72 -29.42 -0.05
CA PHE A 445 -11.63 -30.13 1.23
C PHE A 445 -12.38 -29.32 2.27
N VAL A 446 -13.52 -29.82 2.74
CA VAL A 446 -14.34 -29.11 3.72
C VAL A 446 -14.21 -29.76 5.08
N ALA A 447 -13.73 -29.00 6.07
CA ALA A 447 -13.57 -29.51 7.41
C ALA A 447 -14.93 -29.92 8.00
N SER A 448 -15.00 -31.10 8.63
CA SER A 448 -16.22 -31.58 9.28
C SER A 448 -16.69 -30.67 10.42
N LYS A 449 -15.78 -29.84 10.96
CA LYS A 449 -16.02 -28.81 11.98
C LYS A 449 -15.14 -27.60 11.68
N GLN A 450 -15.61 -26.40 12.03
CA GLN A 450 -14.85 -25.17 11.88
C GLN A 450 -13.49 -25.24 12.59
N VAL A 451 -12.42 -24.87 11.88
CA VAL A 451 -11.03 -24.88 12.36
C VAL A 451 -10.51 -23.45 12.42
N GLU A 452 -10.67 -22.79 13.57
CA GLU A 452 -10.27 -21.38 13.74
C GLU A 452 -8.75 -21.16 13.81
N ASN A 453 -8.00 -22.23 14.11
CA ASN A 453 -6.53 -22.23 14.18
C ASN A 453 -6.01 -23.45 13.43
N PHE A 454 -5.64 -23.26 12.17
CA PHE A 454 -5.04 -24.29 11.35
C PHE A 454 -3.52 -24.14 11.31
N GLU A 455 -2.80 -25.24 11.46
CA GLU A 455 -1.37 -25.35 11.23
C GLU A 455 -1.11 -26.70 10.54
N GLY A 456 -0.43 -26.67 9.39
CA GLY A 456 -0.16 -27.88 8.63
C GLY A 456 0.60 -27.62 7.35
N ASP A 457 0.95 -28.70 6.64
CA ASP A 457 1.60 -28.65 5.35
C ASP A 457 0.55 -28.81 4.23
N LEU A 458 0.33 -27.75 3.44
CA LEU A 458 -0.65 -27.76 2.34
C LEU A 458 -0.27 -28.76 1.23
N MET A 459 1.00 -29.19 1.16
CA MET A 459 1.44 -30.23 0.23
C MET A 459 0.80 -31.60 0.52
N GLU A 460 0.35 -31.85 1.75
CA GLU A 460 -0.37 -33.09 2.11
C GLU A 460 -1.69 -33.26 1.32
N PHE A 461 -2.35 -32.16 0.95
CA PHE A 461 -3.57 -32.19 0.14
C PHE A 461 -3.27 -32.63 -1.29
N PHE A 462 -2.19 -32.14 -1.90
CA PHE A 462 -1.73 -32.61 -3.22
C PHE A 462 -1.28 -34.07 -3.18
N ASN A 463 -0.65 -34.51 -2.09
CA ASN A 463 -0.28 -35.92 -1.89
C ASN A 463 -1.51 -36.82 -1.85
N TYR A 464 -2.57 -36.39 -1.15
CA TYR A 464 -3.85 -37.09 -1.18
C TYR A 464 -4.46 -37.13 -2.58
N LEU A 465 -4.52 -35.99 -3.30
CA LEU A 465 -5.08 -35.94 -4.65
C LEU A 465 -4.32 -36.85 -5.62
N THR A 466 -3.00 -36.90 -5.51
CA THR A 466 -2.14 -37.77 -6.32
C THR A 466 -2.46 -39.24 -6.06
N LYS A 467 -2.64 -39.61 -4.78
CA LYS A 467 -2.89 -40.99 -4.36
C LYS A 467 -4.33 -41.47 -4.65
N SER A 468 -5.31 -40.61 -4.43
CA SER A 468 -6.73 -40.99 -4.37
C SER A 468 -7.55 -40.48 -5.56
N GLN A 469 -7.09 -39.44 -6.25
CA GLN A 469 -7.86 -38.73 -7.29
C GLN A 469 -7.14 -38.67 -8.65
N ASN A 470 -6.05 -39.44 -8.84
CA ASN A 470 -5.23 -39.47 -10.05
C ASN A 470 -4.70 -38.09 -10.50
N PHE A 471 -4.51 -37.16 -9.55
CA PHE A 471 -3.92 -35.86 -9.83
C PHE A 471 -2.46 -36.02 -10.27
N LYS A 472 -2.04 -35.27 -11.30
CA LYS A 472 -0.69 -35.36 -11.86
C LYS A 472 0.20 -34.27 -11.28
N THR A 473 1.31 -34.66 -10.65
CA THR A 473 2.30 -33.73 -10.08
C THR A 473 3.13 -32.99 -11.12
N SER A 474 2.92 -33.21 -12.41
CA SER A 474 3.58 -32.45 -13.49
C SER A 474 3.09 -31.00 -13.62
N GLN A 475 2.13 -30.59 -12.79
CA GLN A 475 1.59 -29.23 -12.74
C GLN A 475 2.52 -28.29 -11.98
N TYR A 476 2.47 -26.99 -12.31
CA TYR A 476 3.08 -25.90 -11.56
C TYR A 476 2.11 -25.39 -10.52
N LEU A 477 2.59 -25.15 -9.30
CA LEU A 477 1.90 -24.33 -8.30
C LEU A 477 2.13 -22.86 -8.66
N ILE A 478 1.05 -22.11 -8.88
CA ILE A 478 1.13 -20.73 -9.38
C ILE A 478 0.53 -19.69 -8.42
N LYS A 479 -0.32 -20.12 -7.47
CA LYS A 479 -0.94 -19.26 -6.46
C LYS A 479 -1.19 -20.03 -5.17
N VAL A 480 -1.01 -19.34 -4.05
CA VAL A 480 -1.39 -19.78 -2.70
C VAL A 480 -2.02 -18.58 -2.01
N GLU A 481 -3.32 -18.68 -1.74
CA GLU A 481 -4.13 -17.60 -1.19
C GLU A 481 -4.91 -18.11 0.02
N CYS A 482 -5.25 -17.23 0.97
CA CYS A 482 -6.25 -17.54 2.00
C CYS A 482 -7.20 -16.37 2.21
N GLY A 483 -8.50 -16.67 2.34
CA GLY A 483 -9.54 -15.65 2.32
C GLY A 483 -10.92 -16.15 2.70
N THR A 484 -11.93 -15.42 2.28
CA THR A 484 -13.34 -15.74 2.52
C THR A 484 -14.18 -15.40 1.29
N GLU A 485 -15.08 -16.30 0.90
CA GLU A 485 -16.09 -16.07 -0.14
C GLU A 485 -17.47 -15.81 0.48
N PRO A 486 -17.92 -14.55 0.59
CA PRO A 486 -19.24 -14.24 1.10
C PRO A 486 -20.34 -14.36 0.03
N PHE A 487 -21.46 -14.95 0.40
CA PHE A 487 -22.69 -15.00 -0.41
C PHE A 487 -23.67 -13.91 0.04
N ILE A 488 -24.07 -13.96 1.31
CA ILE A 488 -25.01 -13.02 1.96
C ILE A 488 -24.72 -12.87 3.45
N GLY A 489 -25.06 -11.72 4.01
CA GLY A 489 -24.76 -11.38 5.40
C GLY A 489 -24.78 -9.88 5.63
N LYS A 490 -24.90 -9.49 6.89
CA LYS A 490 -24.95 -8.08 7.30
C LYS A 490 -23.97 -7.84 8.43
N ASP A 491 -23.12 -6.84 8.24
CA ASP A 491 -22.09 -6.40 9.18
C ASP A 491 -21.26 -7.59 9.70
N VAL A 492 -20.82 -8.43 8.76
CA VAL A 492 -19.98 -9.59 9.03
C VAL A 492 -18.53 -9.15 8.97
N THR A 493 -17.74 -9.47 9.98
CA THR A 493 -16.31 -9.18 10.02
C THR A 493 -15.54 -10.49 10.17
N MET A 494 -14.67 -10.78 9.21
CA MET A 494 -13.60 -11.76 9.40
C MET A 494 -12.33 -11.02 9.81
N LYS A 495 -11.68 -11.49 10.87
CA LYS A 495 -10.36 -11.01 11.29
C LYS A 495 -9.40 -12.19 11.31
N VAL A 496 -8.35 -12.12 10.50
CA VAL A 496 -7.23 -13.05 10.47
C VAL A 496 -6.15 -12.47 11.38
N SER A 497 -6.00 -13.05 12.57
CA SER A 497 -5.00 -12.58 13.54
C SER A 497 -3.59 -13.01 13.18
N LYS A 498 -3.45 -14.07 12.37
CA LYS A 498 -2.18 -14.53 11.82
C LYS A 498 -2.42 -15.40 10.60
N TYR A 499 -1.74 -15.10 9.50
CA TYR A 499 -1.57 -15.96 8.34
C TYR A 499 -0.09 -16.02 7.98
N SER A 500 0.41 -17.21 7.68
CA SER A 500 1.73 -17.41 7.09
C SER A 500 1.72 -18.61 6.16
N ALA A 501 2.39 -18.54 5.02
CA ALA A 501 2.67 -19.64 4.11
C ALA A 501 4.07 -19.50 3.51
N ALA A 502 4.71 -20.62 3.18
CA ALA A 502 5.97 -20.64 2.45
C ALA A 502 6.00 -21.83 1.49
N VAL A 503 6.70 -21.72 0.36
CA VAL A 503 6.86 -22.81 -0.60
C VAL A 503 8.32 -23.26 -0.62
N ASN A 504 8.61 -24.44 -0.07
CA ASN A 504 9.97 -24.96 0.06
C ASN A 504 10.31 -25.98 -1.04
N THR A 505 11.42 -25.82 -1.75
CA THR A 505 11.85 -26.72 -2.85
C THR A 505 13.08 -27.58 -2.52
N GLY A 506 13.29 -28.65 -3.29
CA GLY A 506 14.22 -29.75 -2.96
C GLY A 506 15.65 -29.72 -3.49
N SER A 507 16.07 -28.71 -4.25
CA SER A 507 17.45 -28.61 -4.77
C SER A 507 18.21 -27.54 -3.99
N GLY A 508 19.36 -27.90 -3.41
CA GLY A 508 20.11 -27.07 -2.48
C GLY A 508 20.40 -25.65 -2.98
N GLY A 509 19.74 -24.69 -2.36
CA GLY A 509 19.95 -23.25 -2.49
C GLY A 509 18.79 -22.54 -1.79
N SER A 510 19.03 -21.97 -0.61
CA SER A 510 18.19 -20.86 -0.15
C SER A 510 18.27 -19.80 -1.25
N THR A 511 17.13 -19.42 -1.83
CA THR A 511 17.08 -18.45 -2.91
C THR A 511 17.41 -17.06 -2.37
N THR A 512 18.71 -16.79 -2.33
CA THR A 512 19.30 -15.46 -2.46
C THR A 512 19.18 -15.03 -3.94
N PRO A 513 18.77 -13.79 -4.26
CA PRO A 513 18.80 -13.29 -5.64
C PRO A 513 20.24 -13.23 -6.14
N THR A 514 20.54 -13.91 -7.26
CA THR A 514 21.89 -14.02 -7.83
C THR A 514 22.17 -12.89 -8.83
N GLN A 515 23.27 -12.16 -8.61
CA GLN A 515 23.94 -11.30 -9.60
C GLN A 515 24.48 -12.14 -10.77
N SER A 516 24.23 -11.69 -12.00
CA SER A 516 24.90 -12.21 -13.20
C SER A 516 26.29 -11.57 -13.34
N GLY A 517 27.33 -12.32 -13.02
CA GLY A 517 28.72 -12.00 -13.34
C GLY A 517 29.19 -12.80 -14.55
N ASP A 518 29.40 -12.11 -15.67
CA ASP A 518 29.97 -12.64 -16.90
C ASP A 518 31.48 -12.90 -16.71
N SER A 519 31.94 -14.12 -16.96
CA SER A 519 33.38 -14.43 -17.04
C SER A 519 33.68 -15.10 -18.37
N SER A 520 34.21 -14.29 -19.27
CA SER A 520 34.69 -14.70 -20.59
C SER A 520 36.00 -15.49 -20.46
N SER A 521 36.06 -16.63 -21.15
CA SER A 521 37.30 -17.35 -21.42
C SER A 521 37.78 -16.97 -22.83
N THR A 522 38.99 -16.44 -22.93
CA THR A 522 39.70 -16.24 -24.20
C THR A 522 40.97 -17.08 -24.21
N GLY A 523 40.97 -18.14 -25.02
CA GLY A 523 42.17 -18.81 -25.49
C GLY A 523 42.63 -18.15 -26.80
N GLY A 524 43.89 -17.76 -26.87
CA GLY A 524 44.44 -16.87 -27.89
C GLY A 524 44.80 -17.48 -29.24
N GLN A 525 45.19 -16.61 -30.17
CA GLN A 525 46.01 -16.92 -31.33
C GLN A 525 46.87 -15.70 -31.73
N THR A 526 48.10 -16.04 -32.16
CA THR A 526 49.22 -15.25 -32.71
C THR A 526 50.10 -14.46 -31.75
#